data_AF-A0A1E3BNJ3-F1
#
_entry.id   AF-A0A1E3BNJ3-F1
#
_cell.length_a   1.000
_cell.length_b   1.000
_cell.length_c   1.000
_cell.angle_alpha   90.00
_cell.angle_beta   90.00
_cell.angle_gamma   90.00
#
_symmetry.space_group_name_H-M   'P 1'
#
loop_
_entity.id
_entity.type
_entity.pdbx_description
1 polymer ?
#
loop_
_entity_poly.entity_id
_entity_poly.type
_entity_poly.pdbx_seq_one_letter_code
_entity_poly.pdbx_strand_id
1 'polypeptide(L)'
;MHKSLLPLAFTTSTLATLQSCPSDLPLSCHNTTTIPSSDACCFNAPGGTLLQTQFWDYDPAIGPADSWTIHGLWPDNCDGTYQQYCDTSREYKNITSILQSQGRDDLLSYMKTYWQDYEGDDESFWEHEFGKHGTCINTIKPSCYNDYTPQQEVGDYFQKTVDLFKGLDTYKALADANITPDSSKTYELSAVKKALASLHGGYEPHIGCSDGALSEVWYFFNVRGNAIDGEYEPTETLSETQCPDTVKYPPKSS
;
A
#
# COMPACT_ATOMS: atom_id res chain seq x y z
N MET A 1 45.94 -14.04 21.74
CA MET A 1 45.47 -14.14 20.35
C MET A 1 44.06 -13.56 20.30
N HIS A 2 43.92 -12.26 20.04
CA HIS A 2 42.62 -11.60 19.90
C HIS A 2 42.38 -11.39 18.39
N LYS A 3 41.49 -12.20 17.80
CA LYS A 3 41.02 -11.97 16.44
C LYS A 3 39.93 -10.92 16.51
N SER A 4 40.25 -9.71 16.05
CA SER A 4 39.28 -8.66 15.80
C SER A 4 38.42 -9.08 14.60
N LEU A 5 37.12 -9.24 14.82
CA LEU A 5 36.12 -9.43 13.77
C LEU A 5 35.79 -8.04 13.22
N LEU A 6 36.16 -7.79 11.96
CA LEU A 6 35.65 -6.63 11.23
C LEU A 6 34.14 -6.84 10.97
N PRO A 7 33.31 -5.80 11.09
CA PRO A 7 31.93 -5.87 10.64
C PRO A 7 31.91 -5.97 9.11
N LEU A 8 31.15 -6.93 8.57
CA LEU A 8 30.75 -6.92 7.17
C LEU A 8 29.91 -5.66 6.95
N ALA A 9 30.42 -4.75 6.14
CA ALA A 9 29.61 -3.68 5.58
C ALA A 9 28.65 -4.32 4.56
N PHE A 10 27.37 -4.36 4.90
CA PHE A 10 26.32 -4.57 3.90
C PHE A 10 26.29 -3.32 3.01
N THR A 11 26.62 -3.49 1.74
CA THR A 11 26.39 -2.45 0.74
C THR A 11 24.89 -2.40 0.44
N THR A 12 24.16 -1.54 1.14
CA THR A 12 22.84 -1.08 0.70
C THR A 12 23.05 -0.16 -0.50
N SER A 13 23.19 -0.76 -1.68
CA SER A 13 23.33 -0.04 -2.95
C SER A 13 22.02 -0.15 -3.70
N THR A 14 21.13 0.85 -3.57
CA THR A 14 20.17 1.30 -4.60
C THR A 14 19.28 2.50 -4.18
N LEU A 15 19.57 3.25 -3.10
CA LEU A 15 18.80 4.46 -2.77
C LEU A 15 19.13 5.69 -3.65
N ALA A 16 20.04 5.58 -4.62
CA ALA A 16 20.60 6.74 -5.34
C ALA A 16 19.85 7.13 -6.64
N THR A 17 18.68 6.57 -6.93
CA THR A 17 18.01 6.80 -8.23
C THR A 17 16.97 7.91 -8.23
N LEU A 18 16.30 8.16 -7.10
CA LEU A 18 15.32 9.24 -6.97
C LEU A 18 15.98 10.59 -6.71
N GLN A 19 15.30 11.67 -7.10
CA GLN A 19 15.67 13.02 -6.70
C GLN A 19 15.56 13.16 -5.17
N SER A 20 16.59 13.74 -4.55
CA SER A 20 16.59 13.99 -3.10
C SER A 20 15.56 15.05 -2.76
N CYS A 21 14.72 14.76 -1.77
CA CYS A 21 13.73 15.72 -1.27
C CYS A 21 14.25 16.48 -0.04
N PRO A 22 13.97 17.79 0.06
CA PRO A 22 14.22 18.54 1.29
C PRO A 22 13.42 17.95 2.46
N SER A 23 14.09 17.79 3.61
CA SER A 23 13.49 17.16 4.80
C SER A 23 12.44 18.04 5.50
N ASP A 24 12.42 19.34 5.21
CA ASP A 24 11.54 20.33 5.81
C ASP A 24 10.27 20.59 4.99
N LEU A 25 10.06 19.84 3.90
CA LEU A 25 8.82 19.93 3.14
C LEU A 25 7.60 19.59 4.00
N PRO A 26 6.46 20.27 3.80
CA PRO A 26 5.24 19.97 4.52
C PRO A 26 4.71 18.58 4.13
N LEU A 27 3.93 18.00 5.04
CA LEU A 27 3.15 16.80 4.78
C LEU A 27 2.11 17.08 3.68
N SER A 28 1.87 16.13 2.77
CA SER A 28 0.80 16.25 1.77
C SER A 28 -0.55 16.51 2.45
N CYS A 29 -1.47 17.19 1.75
CA CYS A 29 -2.78 17.62 2.28
C CYS A 29 -2.78 18.63 3.45
N HIS A 30 -1.62 18.98 4.00
CA HIS A 30 -1.50 20.00 5.06
C HIS A 30 -0.89 21.33 4.59
N ASN A 31 -0.37 21.39 3.35
CA ASN A 31 0.13 22.63 2.80
C ASN A 31 -1.01 23.55 2.32
N THR A 32 -0.96 24.83 2.71
CA THR A 32 -1.91 25.87 2.31
C THR A 32 -1.34 26.84 1.27
N THR A 33 -0.10 26.61 0.83
CA THR A 33 0.61 27.44 -0.16
C THR A 33 0.84 26.68 -1.46
N THR A 34 1.07 27.42 -2.56
CA THR A 34 1.39 26.80 -3.86
C THR A 34 2.72 26.06 -3.77
N ILE A 35 2.71 24.78 -4.14
CA ILE A 35 3.92 23.97 -4.26
C ILE A 35 4.70 24.44 -5.50
N PRO A 36 5.96 24.87 -5.34
CA PRO A 36 6.81 25.20 -6.49
C PRO A 36 6.94 23.99 -7.42
N SER A 37 7.01 24.24 -8.73
CA SER A 37 7.22 23.16 -9.70
C SER A 37 8.54 22.42 -9.51
N SER A 38 9.55 23.03 -8.88
CA SER A 38 10.80 22.39 -8.49
C SER A 38 10.60 21.26 -7.49
N ASP A 39 9.51 21.29 -6.72
CA ASP A 39 9.25 20.38 -5.61
C ASP A 39 8.20 19.33 -5.99
N ALA A 40 7.76 19.31 -7.24
CA ALA A 40 6.71 18.42 -7.73
C ALA A 40 7.06 16.92 -7.60
N CYS A 41 8.34 16.56 -7.56
CA CYS A 41 8.80 15.18 -7.30
C CYS A 41 8.90 14.84 -5.81
N CYS A 42 8.71 15.82 -4.93
CA CYS A 42 8.88 15.73 -3.50
C CYS A 42 7.62 16.09 -2.71
N PHE A 43 6.52 16.31 -3.39
CA PHE A 43 5.24 16.60 -2.77
C PHE A 43 4.11 15.91 -3.53
N ASN A 44 3.36 15.07 -2.83
CA ASN A 44 2.23 14.33 -3.39
C ASN A 44 1.02 15.25 -3.53
N ALA A 45 0.65 15.57 -4.77
CA ALA A 45 -0.50 16.40 -5.13
C ALA A 45 -0.93 16.20 -6.60
N PRO A 46 -2.24 16.23 -6.92
CA PRO A 46 -3.36 16.42 -5.98
C PRO A 46 -3.65 15.18 -5.13
N GLY A 47 -3.17 13.99 -5.53
CA GLY A 47 -3.26 12.73 -4.82
C GLY A 47 -2.38 12.66 -3.57
N GLY A 48 -2.69 13.49 -2.58
CA GLY A 48 -1.88 13.66 -1.37
C GLY A 48 -2.14 12.63 -0.28
N THR A 49 -3.29 11.95 -0.30
CA THR A 49 -3.62 10.91 0.68
C THR A 49 -3.39 9.56 0.03
N LEU A 50 -2.43 8.79 0.54
CA LEU A 50 -2.09 7.47 0.04
C LEU A 50 -2.78 6.39 0.87
N LEU A 51 -3.51 5.50 0.21
CA LEU A 51 -4.24 4.41 0.84
C LEU A 51 -3.53 3.09 0.59
N GLN A 52 -3.04 2.41 1.63
CA GLN A 52 -2.66 1.01 1.52
C GLN A 52 -3.91 0.16 1.77
N THR A 53 -4.39 -0.55 0.75
CA THR A 53 -5.67 -1.27 0.79
C THR A 53 -5.46 -2.78 0.84
N GLN A 54 -6.32 -3.47 1.58
CA GLN A 54 -6.20 -4.91 1.85
C GLN A 54 -7.55 -5.62 1.70
N PHE A 55 -7.49 -6.90 1.34
CA PHE A 55 -8.63 -7.81 1.21
C PHE A 55 -8.63 -8.92 2.26
N TRP A 56 -9.85 -9.35 2.60
CA TRP A 56 -10.12 -10.63 3.23
C TRP A 56 -11.04 -11.49 2.36
N ASP A 57 -10.44 -12.21 1.42
CA ASP A 57 -11.16 -13.10 0.52
C ASP A 57 -11.31 -14.49 1.14
N TYR A 58 -12.52 -14.83 1.60
CA TYR A 58 -12.82 -16.10 2.27
C TYR A 58 -13.55 -17.13 1.39
N ASP A 59 -14.24 -16.67 0.34
CA ASP A 59 -14.97 -17.50 -0.62
C ASP A 59 -14.98 -16.84 -2.02
N PRO A 60 -14.06 -17.23 -2.93
CA PRO A 60 -12.99 -18.21 -2.71
C PRO A 60 -11.93 -17.71 -1.72
N ALA A 61 -11.26 -18.65 -1.05
CA ALA A 61 -10.15 -18.32 -0.15
C ALA A 61 -8.88 -17.98 -0.94
N ILE A 62 -8.31 -16.80 -0.71
CA ILE A 62 -7.10 -16.31 -1.38
C ILE A 62 -6.02 -15.98 -0.34
N GLY A 63 -4.76 -16.28 -0.66
CA GLY A 63 -3.62 -16.09 0.25
C GLY A 63 -3.65 -16.98 1.52
N PRO A 64 -2.74 -16.72 2.48
CA PRO A 64 -2.67 -17.49 3.71
C PRO A 64 -3.94 -17.38 4.57
N ALA A 65 -4.30 -18.47 5.27
CA ALA A 65 -5.48 -18.52 6.14
C ALA A 65 -5.41 -17.58 7.35
N ASP A 66 -4.20 -17.12 7.69
CA ASP A 66 -3.86 -16.24 8.80
C ASP A 66 -3.30 -14.89 8.33
N SER A 67 -3.64 -14.46 7.11
CA SER A 67 -3.21 -13.17 6.58
C SER A 67 -4.26 -12.53 5.70
N TRP A 68 -4.34 -11.21 5.77
CA TRP A 68 -5.01 -10.41 4.74
C TRP A 68 -4.11 -10.36 3.49
N THR A 69 -4.67 -9.95 2.37
CA THR A 69 -3.93 -9.79 1.10
C THR A 69 -3.95 -8.34 0.66
N ILE A 70 -3.01 -7.96 -0.19
CA ILE A 70 -2.92 -6.63 -0.79
C ILE A 70 -4.02 -6.49 -1.84
N HIS A 71 -4.75 -5.38 -1.77
CA HIS A 71 -5.54 -4.87 -2.89
C HIS A 71 -4.69 -3.89 -3.70
N GLY A 72 -4.15 -2.84 -3.07
CA GLY A 72 -3.27 -1.89 -3.76
C GLY A 72 -2.72 -0.75 -2.91
N LEU A 73 -2.20 0.26 -3.62
CA LEU A 73 -1.76 1.55 -3.08
C LEU A 73 -2.31 2.67 -3.94
N TRP A 74 -3.18 3.51 -3.38
CA TRP A 74 -3.99 4.46 -4.16
C TRP A 74 -3.76 5.92 -3.75
N PRO A 75 -3.61 6.84 -4.71
CA PRO A 75 -3.52 8.28 -4.43
C PRO A 75 -4.88 8.97 -4.52
N ASP A 76 -5.48 9.24 -3.36
CA ASP A 76 -6.68 10.06 -3.24
C ASP A 76 -6.31 11.54 -3.11
N ASN A 77 -7.17 12.39 -3.67
CA ASN A 77 -7.15 13.81 -3.38
C ASN A 77 -7.48 14.04 -1.90
N CYS A 78 -7.04 15.18 -1.37
CA CYS A 78 -7.22 15.53 0.04
C CYS A 78 -8.69 15.68 0.48
N ASP A 79 -9.64 15.72 -0.47
CA ASP A 79 -11.09 15.77 -0.22
C ASP A 79 -11.79 14.41 -0.35
N GLY A 80 -11.03 13.33 -0.55
CA GLY A 80 -11.55 11.96 -0.70
C GLY A 80 -12.04 11.62 -2.12
N THR A 81 -11.99 12.57 -3.07
CA THR A 81 -12.10 12.23 -4.49
C THR A 81 -10.79 11.63 -4.99
N TYR A 82 -10.76 11.00 -6.16
CA TYR A 82 -9.53 10.41 -6.70
C TYR A 82 -9.43 10.57 -8.21
N GLN A 83 -8.21 10.43 -8.71
CA GLN A 83 -7.92 10.33 -10.14
C GLN A 83 -7.67 8.87 -10.51
N GLN A 84 -7.88 8.52 -11.79
CA GLN A 84 -7.63 7.18 -12.31
C GLN A 84 -7.11 7.25 -13.73
N TYR A 85 -6.22 6.31 -14.10
CA TYR A 85 -5.65 6.20 -15.44
C TYR A 85 -5.00 7.52 -15.90
N CYS A 86 -4.12 8.08 -15.06
CA CYS A 86 -3.60 9.43 -15.22
C CYS A 86 -2.56 9.56 -16.34
N ASP A 87 -2.01 8.45 -16.83
CA ASP A 87 -0.98 8.44 -17.88
C ASP A 87 -1.03 7.14 -18.69
N THR A 88 -1.80 7.16 -19.79
CA THR A 88 -1.94 6.00 -20.68
C THR A 88 -0.64 5.60 -21.38
N SER A 89 0.37 6.48 -21.42
CA SER A 89 1.68 6.15 -22.00
C SER A 89 2.54 5.27 -21.09
N ARG A 90 2.16 5.17 -19.81
CA ARG A 90 2.78 4.30 -18.80
C ARG A 90 1.85 3.18 -18.34
N GLU A 91 0.81 2.88 -19.10
CA GLU A 91 0.04 1.66 -18.87
C GLU A 91 0.76 0.48 -19.50
N TYR A 92 1.03 -0.55 -18.70
CA TYR A 92 1.79 -1.73 -19.11
C TYR A 92 0.92 -2.98 -19.09
N LYS A 93 1.32 -3.97 -19.88
CA LYS A 93 0.63 -5.26 -20.06
C LYS A 93 1.53 -6.47 -19.79
N ASN A 94 2.55 -6.24 -18.97
CA ASN A 94 3.67 -7.16 -18.76
C ASN A 94 4.42 -6.87 -17.44
N ILE A 95 3.69 -6.55 -16.37
CA ILE A 95 4.20 -6.28 -15.03
C ILE A 95 5.12 -7.41 -14.55
N THR A 96 4.73 -8.68 -14.69
CA THR A 96 5.60 -9.82 -14.33
C THR A 96 6.96 -9.74 -15.02
N SER A 97 6.96 -9.46 -16.34
CA SER A 97 8.20 -9.39 -17.12
C SER A 97 9.05 -8.17 -16.73
N ILE A 98 8.41 -7.04 -16.40
CA ILE A 98 9.09 -5.84 -15.90
C ILE A 98 9.82 -6.17 -14.59
N LEU A 99 9.14 -6.76 -13.61
CA LEU A 99 9.73 -7.10 -12.31
C LEU A 99 10.89 -8.10 -12.46
N GLN A 100 10.73 -9.12 -13.30
CA GLN A 100 11.80 -10.08 -13.61
C GLN A 100 13.01 -9.42 -14.27
N SER A 101 12.78 -8.52 -15.23
CA SER A 101 13.86 -7.80 -15.92
C SER A 101 14.67 -6.90 -14.98
N GLN A 102 14.05 -6.46 -13.89
CA GLN A 102 14.67 -5.67 -12.82
C GLN A 102 15.33 -6.54 -11.73
N GLY A 103 15.29 -7.87 -11.86
CA GLY A 103 15.83 -8.79 -10.86
C GLY A 103 15.03 -8.83 -9.56
N ARG A 104 13.73 -8.51 -9.59
CA ARG A 104 12.84 -8.47 -8.42
C ARG A 104 12.07 -9.78 -8.23
N ASP A 105 12.75 -10.91 -8.37
CA ASP A 105 12.13 -12.24 -8.27
C ASP A 105 11.53 -12.53 -6.89
N ASP A 106 12.17 -12.04 -5.82
CA ASP A 106 11.66 -12.17 -4.44
C ASP A 106 10.37 -11.36 -4.23
N LEU A 107 10.31 -10.15 -4.79
CA LEU A 107 9.09 -9.31 -4.76
C LEU A 107 7.96 -10.00 -5.52
N LEU A 108 8.23 -10.48 -6.74
CA LEU A 108 7.24 -11.19 -7.54
C LEU A 108 6.73 -12.46 -6.83
N SER A 109 7.62 -13.21 -6.18
CA SER A 109 7.25 -14.39 -5.40
C SER A 109 6.38 -14.03 -4.19
N TYR A 110 6.66 -12.90 -3.53
CA TYR A 110 5.83 -12.39 -2.46
C TYR A 110 4.44 -11.97 -2.97
N MET A 111 4.37 -11.22 -4.08
CA MET A 111 3.12 -10.79 -4.70
C MET A 111 2.25 -11.99 -5.09
N LYS A 112 2.82 -13.06 -5.65
CA LYS A 112 2.11 -14.31 -5.94
C LYS A 112 1.49 -15.01 -4.73
N THR A 113 1.85 -14.62 -3.51
CA THR A 113 1.30 -15.17 -2.27
C THR A 113 0.34 -14.19 -1.59
N TYR A 114 0.66 -12.89 -1.63
CA TYR A 114 -0.02 -11.87 -0.82
C TYR A 114 -0.75 -10.81 -1.64
N TRP A 115 -0.64 -10.78 -2.97
CA TRP A 115 -1.30 -9.82 -3.85
C TRP A 115 -1.90 -10.57 -5.05
N GLN A 116 -2.81 -11.49 -4.75
CA GLN A 116 -3.41 -12.38 -5.73
C GLN A 116 -4.74 -11.81 -6.22
N ASP A 117 -5.08 -12.15 -7.47
CA ASP A 117 -6.41 -11.94 -8.01
C ASP A 117 -7.35 -13.08 -7.59
N TYR A 118 -8.58 -12.77 -7.20
CA TYR A 118 -9.53 -13.80 -6.75
C TYR A 118 -10.05 -14.68 -7.89
N GLU A 119 -9.97 -14.22 -9.15
CA GLU A 119 -10.33 -14.99 -10.35
C GLU A 119 -9.15 -15.79 -10.93
N GLY A 120 -7.94 -15.60 -10.39
CA GLY A 120 -6.72 -16.31 -10.73
C GLY A 120 -5.90 -15.70 -11.87
N ASP A 121 -6.15 -14.44 -12.25
CA ASP A 121 -5.34 -13.68 -13.23
C ASP A 121 -4.58 -12.53 -12.57
N ASP A 122 -3.56 -12.91 -11.78
CA ASP A 122 -2.70 -11.97 -11.05
C ASP A 122 -2.08 -10.88 -11.94
N GLU A 123 -1.69 -11.21 -13.17
CA GLU A 123 -1.05 -10.26 -14.09
C GLU A 123 -2.03 -9.14 -14.46
N SER A 124 -3.23 -9.49 -14.91
CA SER A 124 -4.28 -8.51 -15.24
C SER A 124 -4.63 -7.63 -14.04
N PHE A 125 -4.62 -8.20 -12.83
CA PHE A 125 -4.86 -7.43 -11.61
C PHE A 125 -3.73 -6.44 -11.30
N TRP A 126 -2.47 -6.86 -11.39
CA TRP A 126 -1.33 -5.96 -11.21
C TRP A 126 -1.27 -4.86 -12.28
N GLU A 127 -1.61 -5.19 -13.53
CA GLU A 127 -1.77 -4.20 -14.60
C GLU A 127 -2.84 -3.16 -14.25
N HIS A 128 -3.98 -3.60 -13.70
CA HIS A 128 -5.05 -2.71 -13.24
C HIS A 128 -4.55 -1.77 -12.15
N GLU A 129 -3.94 -2.30 -11.10
CA GLU A 129 -3.49 -1.51 -9.96
C GLU A 129 -2.46 -0.45 -10.36
N PHE A 130 -1.43 -0.84 -11.13
CA PHE A 130 -0.46 0.13 -11.61
C PHE A 130 -1.07 1.13 -12.61
N GLY A 131 -1.81 0.64 -13.62
CA GLY A 131 -2.37 1.47 -14.68
C GLY A 131 -3.38 2.48 -14.15
N LYS A 132 -4.26 2.07 -13.25
CA LYS A 132 -5.31 2.90 -12.68
C LYS A 132 -4.79 3.83 -11.58
N HIS A 133 -3.98 3.31 -10.65
CA HIS A 133 -3.59 4.02 -9.44
C HIS A 133 -2.12 4.44 -9.44
N GLY A 134 -1.19 3.53 -9.78
CA GLY A 134 0.24 3.84 -9.87
C GLY A 134 0.55 5.00 -10.83
N THR A 135 -0.11 5.06 -11.99
CA THR A 135 0.06 6.17 -12.94
C THR A 135 -0.35 7.53 -12.39
N CYS A 136 -1.20 7.57 -11.35
CA CYS A 136 -1.71 8.78 -10.72
C CYS A 136 -0.85 9.30 -9.58
N ILE A 137 0.21 8.59 -9.16
CA ILE A 137 1.14 9.10 -8.16
C ILE A 137 2.12 10.06 -8.86
N ASN A 138 2.00 11.37 -8.62
CA ASN A 138 2.78 12.37 -9.36
C ASN A 138 4.28 12.29 -9.09
N THR A 139 4.67 11.88 -7.88
CA THR A 139 6.06 11.86 -7.42
C THR A 139 6.87 10.68 -7.98
N ILE A 140 6.22 9.67 -8.59
CA ILE A 140 6.92 8.50 -9.16
C ILE A 140 7.11 8.60 -10.67
N LYS A 141 6.83 9.75 -11.28
CA LYS A 141 7.05 9.94 -12.72
C LYS A 141 8.52 9.70 -13.08
N PRO A 142 8.82 9.21 -14.30
CA PRO A 142 10.21 9.03 -14.76
C PRO A 142 11.11 10.26 -14.57
N SER A 143 10.54 11.46 -14.71
CA SER A 143 11.27 12.74 -14.50
C SER A 143 11.74 12.98 -13.06
N CYS A 144 11.28 12.19 -12.10
CA CYS A 144 11.67 12.25 -10.69
C CYS A 144 12.88 11.36 -10.36
N TYR A 145 13.43 10.66 -11.36
CA TYR A 145 14.63 9.85 -11.23
C TYR A 145 15.81 10.55 -11.92
N ASN A 146 17.00 10.52 -11.31
CA ASN A 146 18.21 11.14 -11.87
C ASN A 146 18.79 10.32 -13.03
N ASP A 147 18.84 8.99 -12.87
CA ASP A 147 19.40 8.03 -13.82
C ASP A 147 18.34 6.98 -14.20
N TYR A 148 17.18 7.46 -14.67
CA TYR A 148 16.01 6.63 -14.96
C TYR A 148 16.33 5.50 -15.94
N THR A 149 16.02 4.26 -15.54
CA THR A 149 15.86 3.14 -16.47
C THR A 149 14.39 2.91 -16.80
N PRO A 150 14.04 2.53 -18.05
CA PRO A 150 12.65 2.28 -18.42
C PRO A 150 11.92 1.36 -17.43
N GLN A 151 10.71 1.76 -17.03
CA GLN A 151 9.81 1.04 -16.12
C GLN A 151 10.30 0.92 -14.68
N GLN A 152 11.37 1.63 -14.29
CA GLN A 152 11.90 1.58 -12.93
C GLN A 152 10.83 1.91 -11.87
N GLU A 153 9.99 2.90 -12.15
CA GLU A 153 8.91 3.36 -11.28
C GLU A 153 7.83 2.31 -11.06
N VAL A 154 7.66 1.37 -12.00
CA VAL A 154 6.73 0.24 -11.86
C VAL A 154 7.20 -0.66 -10.74
N GLY A 155 8.46 -1.11 -10.79
CA GLY A 155 9.01 -1.97 -9.75
C GLY A 155 9.09 -1.31 -8.40
N ASP A 156 9.39 0.00 -8.37
CA ASP A 156 9.41 0.77 -7.13
C ASP A 156 8.00 0.92 -6.53
N TYR A 157 6.95 1.11 -7.33
CA TYR A 157 5.56 1.10 -6.87
C TYR A 157 5.19 -0.22 -6.19
N PHE A 158 5.41 -1.36 -6.86
CA PHE A 158 5.06 -2.67 -6.28
C PHE A 158 5.86 -2.96 -5.01
N GLN A 159 7.15 -2.62 -4.99
CA GLN A 159 7.98 -2.77 -3.80
C GLN A 159 7.45 -1.93 -2.64
N LYS A 160 7.13 -0.65 -2.89
CA LYS A 160 6.62 0.25 -1.85
C LYS A 160 5.29 -0.24 -1.28
N THR A 161 4.37 -0.69 -2.13
CA THR A 161 3.09 -1.25 -1.67
C THR A 161 3.30 -2.47 -0.77
N VAL A 162 4.20 -3.37 -1.16
CA VAL A 162 4.55 -4.55 -0.36
C VAL A 162 5.21 -4.17 0.98
N ASP A 163 6.09 -3.17 0.97
CA ASP A 163 6.78 -2.72 2.19
C ASP A 163 5.82 -2.08 3.20
N LEU A 164 4.86 -1.27 2.72
CA LEU A 164 3.78 -0.73 3.56
C LEU A 164 2.89 -1.83 4.11
N PHE A 165 2.46 -2.77 3.26
CA PHE A 165 1.63 -3.90 3.66
C PHE A 165 2.28 -4.74 4.77
N LYS A 166 3.58 -5.03 4.67
CA LYS A 166 4.32 -5.75 5.72
C LYS A 166 4.32 -5.05 7.07
N GLY A 167 4.23 -3.72 7.08
CA GLY A 167 4.09 -2.93 8.31
C GLY A 167 2.66 -2.92 8.89
N LEU A 168 1.67 -3.39 8.12
CA LEU A 168 0.24 -3.31 8.42
C LEU A 168 -0.38 -4.71 8.50
N ASP A 169 0.10 -5.54 9.44
CA ASP A 169 -0.42 -6.89 9.66
C ASP A 169 -1.81 -6.86 10.35
N THR A 170 -2.84 -6.70 9.52
CA THR A 170 -4.26 -6.63 9.92
C THR A 170 -4.70 -7.87 10.68
N TYR A 171 -4.32 -9.07 10.23
CA TYR A 171 -4.70 -10.31 10.91
C TYR A 171 -4.15 -10.32 12.32
N LYS A 172 -2.85 -10.03 12.48
CA LYS A 172 -2.21 -10.01 13.79
C LYS A 172 -2.83 -8.98 14.72
N ALA A 173 -3.09 -7.76 14.24
CA ALA A 173 -3.70 -6.72 15.06
C ALA A 173 -5.10 -7.11 15.58
N LEU A 174 -5.91 -7.76 14.73
CA LEU A 174 -7.20 -8.31 15.15
C LEU A 174 -7.04 -9.47 16.13
N ALA A 175 -6.12 -10.40 15.85
CA ALA A 175 -5.87 -11.56 16.70
C ALA A 175 -5.37 -11.16 18.11
N ASP A 176 -4.49 -10.16 18.21
CA ASP A 176 -4.00 -9.60 19.47
C ASP A 176 -5.15 -8.97 20.30
N ALA A 177 -6.24 -8.55 19.64
CA ALA A 177 -7.48 -8.09 20.26
C ALA A 177 -8.52 -9.20 20.50
N ASN A 178 -8.16 -10.47 20.29
CA ASN A 178 -9.05 -11.65 20.33
C ASN A 178 -10.17 -11.64 19.27
N ILE A 179 -9.92 -11.00 18.13
CA ILE A 179 -10.78 -11.00 16.95
C ILE A 179 -10.14 -11.92 15.91
N THR A 180 -10.53 -13.19 15.89
CA THR A 180 -10.00 -14.19 14.95
C THR A 180 -11.10 -14.68 14.02
N PRO A 181 -10.77 -15.21 12.84
CA PRO A 181 -11.80 -15.78 11.97
C PRO A 181 -12.58 -16.91 12.68
N ASP A 182 -13.91 -16.91 12.54
CA ASP A 182 -14.80 -17.86 13.19
C ASP A 182 -16.08 -18.00 12.36
N SER A 183 -16.57 -19.24 12.17
CA SER A 183 -17.75 -19.51 11.33
C SER A 183 -19.08 -19.09 11.97
N SER A 184 -19.08 -18.74 13.25
CA SER A 184 -20.30 -18.51 14.04
C SER A 184 -20.29 -17.21 14.84
N LYS A 185 -19.11 -16.71 15.24
CA LYS A 185 -19.00 -15.47 16.00
C LYS A 185 -19.18 -14.26 15.12
N THR A 186 -19.60 -13.19 15.78
CA THR A 186 -19.60 -11.84 15.25
C THR A 186 -18.86 -10.91 16.20
N TYR A 187 -18.42 -9.78 15.68
CA TYR A 187 -17.61 -8.80 16.40
C TYR A 187 -18.24 -7.42 16.30
N GLU A 188 -18.16 -6.64 17.35
CA GLU A 188 -18.53 -5.22 17.29
C GLU A 188 -17.56 -4.48 16.36
N LEU A 189 -18.10 -3.72 15.41
CA LEU A 189 -17.31 -2.94 14.46
C LEU A 189 -16.40 -1.94 15.19
N SER A 190 -16.87 -1.37 16.30
CA SER A 190 -16.06 -0.50 17.16
C SER A 190 -14.83 -1.19 17.75
N ALA A 191 -14.92 -2.50 18.05
CA ALA A 191 -13.79 -3.28 18.54
C ALA A 191 -12.77 -3.57 17.42
N VAL A 192 -13.27 -3.88 16.21
CA VAL A 192 -12.43 -4.03 15.00
C VAL A 192 -11.66 -2.75 14.71
N LYS A 193 -12.36 -1.61 14.62
CA LYS A 193 -11.77 -0.30 14.37
C LYS A 193 -10.70 0.06 15.40
N LYS A 194 -11.00 -0.14 16.70
CA LYS A 194 -10.04 0.12 17.79
C LYS A 194 -8.78 -0.75 17.71
N ALA A 195 -8.93 -2.03 17.38
CA ALA A 195 -7.81 -2.94 17.22
C ALA A 195 -6.89 -2.47 16.09
N LEU A 196 -7.46 -2.11 14.93
CA LEU A 196 -6.70 -1.67 13.77
C LEU A 196 -6.16 -0.24 13.91
N ALA A 197 -6.83 0.65 14.64
CA ALA A 197 -6.29 1.96 14.98
C ALA A 197 -5.02 1.85 15.82
N SER A 198 -4.90 0.83 16.68
CA SER A 198 -3.69 0.60 17.48
C SER A 198 -2.47 0.21 16.64
N LEU A 199 -2.71 -0.42 15.48
CA LEU A 199 -1.69 -0.70 14.46
C LEU A 199 -1.32 0.56 13.66
N HIS A 200 -2.27 1.48 13.49
CA HIS A 200 -2.17 2.65 12.59
C HIS A 200 -2.07 3.98 13.33
N GLY A 201 -1.21 4.06 14.36
CA GLY A 201 -0.90 5.32 15.04
C GLY A 201 -2.06 5.97 15.82
N GLY A 202 -3.15 5.23 16.07
CA GLY A 202 -4.37 5.72 16.71
C GLY A 202 -5.47 6.13 15.73
N TYR A 203 -5.23 6.08 14.42
CA TYR A 203 -6.21 6.47 13.39
C TYR A 203 -7.00 5.25 12.91
N GLU A 204 -8.33 5.37 12.90
CA GLU A 204 -9.19 4.29 12.41
C GLU A 204 -9.06 4.16 10.88
N PRO A 205 -8.77 2.95 10.36
CA PRO A 205 -8.84 2.73 8.92
C PRO A 205 -10.30 2.67 8.44
N HIS A 206 -10.50 2.78 7.13
CA HIS A 206 -11.79 2.40 6.53
C HIS A 206 -11.98 0.89 6.66
N ILE A 207 -13.21 0.47 7.00
CA ILE A 207 -13.61 -0.94 7.02
C ILE A 207 -14.69 -1.15 5.97
N GLY A 208 -14.43 -2.01 5.01
CA GLY A 208 -15.39 -2.47 4.01
C GLY A 208 -16.00 -3.81 4.40
N CYS A 209 -17.29 -3.97 4.14
CA CYS A 209 -18.01 -5.22 4.37
C CYS A 209 -18.77 -5.69 3.13
N SER A 210 -18.79 -7.00 2.93
CA SER A 210 -19.64 -7.67 1.96
C SER A 210 -20.54 -8.66 2.69
N ASP A 211 -21.86 -8.57 2.48
CA ASP A 211 -22.86 -9.38 3.19
C ASP A 211 -22.70 -9.39 4.73
N GLY A 212 -22.25 -8.26 5.30
CA GLY A 212 -21.99 -8.10 6.74
C GLY A 212 -20.75 -8.85 7.25
N ALA A 213 -19.91 -9.39 6.36
CA ALA A 213 -18.59 -9.90 6.67
C ALA A 213 -17.51 -8.86 6.35
N LEU A 214 -16.45 -8.81 7.15
CA LEU A 214 -15.25 -8.05 6.85
C LEU A 214 -14.70 -8.47 5.47
N SER A 215 -14.40 -7.49 4.64
CA SER A 215 -13.99 -7.69 3.25
C SER A 215 -12.77 -6.84 2.89
N GLU A 216 -12.72 -5.59 3.36
CA GLU A 216 -11.65 -4.65 3.03
C GLU A 216 -11.20 -3.84 4.24
N VAL A 217 -9.92 -3.46 4.25
CA VAL A 217 -9.38 -2.45 5.15
C VAL A 217 -8.50 -1.49 4.36
N TRP A 218 -8.71 -0.18 4.53
CA TRP A 218 -7.88 0.85 3.89
C TRP A 218 -7.20 1.73 4.93
N TYR A 219 -5.87 1.73 4.89
CA TYR A 219 -5.02 2.53 5.78
C TYR A 219 -4.57 3.80 5.09
N PHE A 220 -4.95 4.95 5.64
CA PHE A 220 -4.70 6.26 5.05
C PHE A 220 -3.42 6.88 5.59
N PHE A 221 -2.61 7.42 4.69
CA PHE A 221 -1.37 8.12 5.01
C PHE A 221 -1.32 9.46 4.28
N ASN A 222 -0.82 10.48 4.96
CA ASN A 222 -0.20 11.60 4.26
C ASN A 222 1.31 11.34 4.17
N VAL A 223 1.96 11.92 3.17
CA VAL A 223 3.35 11.61 2.81
C VAL A 223 4.19 12.87 2.78
N ARG A 224 5.36 12.81 3.41
CA ARG A 224 6.40 13.84 3.34
C ARG A 224 7.48 13.37 2.39
N GLY A 225 7.70 14.13 1.31
CA GLY A 225 8.66 13.75 0.26
C GLY A 225 8.02 12.93 -0.86
N ASN A 226 8.81 12.04 -1.46
CA ASN A 226 8.38 11.17 -2.56
C ASN A 226 7.56 9.97 -2.05
N ALA A 227 6.66 9.42 -2.86
CA ALA A 227 5.90 8.24 -2.46
C ALA A 227 6.77 6.97 -2.27
N ILE A 228 7.90 6.84 -2.96
CA ILE A 228 8.71 5.61 -2.85
C ILE A 228 9.56 5.62 -1.57
N ASP A 229 10.33 6.68 -1.30
CA ASP A 229 11.30 6.74 -0.20
C ASP A 229 10.95 7.74 0.90
N GLY A 230 9.82 8.46 0.77
CA GLY A 230 9.35 9.41 1.76
C GLY A 230 8.74 8.79 3.01
N GLU A 231 8.44 9.67 3.96
CA GLU A 231 7.84 9.33 5.25
C GLU A 231 6.33 9.28 5.14
N TYR A 232 5.75 8.17 5.59
CA TYR A 232 4.31 7.93 5.61
C TYR A 232 3.79 8.17 7.03
N GLU A 233 3.00 9.22 7.22
CA GLU A 233 2.36 9.55 8.48
C GLU A 233 0.88 9.10 8.44
N PRO A 234 0.43 8.22 9.35
CA PRO A 234 -0.98 7.85 9.48
C PRO A 234 -1.91 9.07 9.59
N THR A 235 -3.05 9.02 8.92
CA THR A 235 -4.08 10.08 8.96
C THR A 235 -5.49 9.49 9.07
N GLU A 236 -6.46 10.37 9.35
CA GLU A 236 -7.89 10.04 9.37
C GLU A 236 -8.37 9.46 8.03
N THR A 237 -9.31 8.51 8.10
CA THR A 237 -10.04 8.03 6.92
C THR A 237 -10.81 9.17 6.25
N LEU A 238 -10.82 9.18 4.92
CA LEU A 238 -11.63 10.11 4.12
C LEU A 238 -12.96 9.50 3.67
N SER A 239 -13.24 8.26 4.06
CA SER A 239 -14.44 7.52 3.65
C SER A 239 -15.19 6.95 4.85
N GLU A 240 -16.53 6.95 4.72
CA GLU A 240 -17.45 6.37 5.68
C GLU A 240 -17.63 4.87 5.43
N THR A 241 -17.72 4.08 6.51
CA THR A 241 -18.02 2.64 6.42
C THR A 241 -19.51 2.40 6.20
N GLN A 242 -19.84 1.38 5.40
CA GLN A 242 -21.21 0.87 5.25
C GLN A 242 -21.43 -0.45 6.02
N CYS A 243 -20.45 -0.86 6.83
CA CYS A 243 -20.55 -2.04 7.66
C CYS A 243 -21.65 -1.88 8.73
N PRO A 244 -22.36 -2.96 9.09
CA PRO A 244 -23.22 -2.98 10.28
C PRO A 244 -22.42 -2.83 11.57
N ASP A 245 -23.09 -2.45 12.67
CA ASP A 245 -22.49 -2.33 14.02
C ASP A 245 -21.82 -3.63 14.51
N THR A 246 -22.29 -4.77 13.99
CA THR A 246 -21.78 -6.10 14.29
C THR A 246 -21.43 -6.82 12.99
N VAL A 247 -20.19 -7.27 12.84
CA VAL A 247 -19.63 -7.87 11.61
C VAL A 247 -19.24 -9.33 11.80
N LYS A 248 -19.27 -10.10 10.70
CA LYS A 248 -18.71 -11.45 10.61
C LYS A 248 -17.24 -11.38 10.20
N TYR A 249 -16.43 -12.35 10.64
CA TYR A 249 -15.07 -12.55 10.14
C TYR A 249 -14.90 -14.03 9.80
N PRO A 250 -15.36 -14.46 8.60
CA PRO A 250 -15.38 -15.88 8.25
C PRO A 250 -13.96 -16.43 8.06
N PRO A 251 -13.67 -17.69 8.45
CA PRO A 251 -12.40 -18.32 8.14
C PRO A 251 -12.27 -18.56 6.64
N LYS A 252 -11.07 -18.32 6.10
CA LYS A 252 -10.69 -18.78 4.76
C LYS A 252 -10.79 -20.31 4.73
N SER A 253 -11.52 -20.85 3.76
CA SER A 253 -11.58 -22.30 3.55
C SER A 253 -10.25 -22.81 3.01
N SER A 254 -9.72 -23.89 3.61
CA SER A 254 -8.46 -24.53 3.21
C SER A 254 -8.61 -25.42 1.98
#